data_AF-A0A210R5J8-F1
#
_entry.id   AF-A0A210R5J8-F1
#
_cell.length_a   1.000
_cell.length_b   1.000
_cell.length_c   1.000
_cell.angle_alpha   90.00
_cell.angle_beta   90.00
_cell.angle_gamma   90.00
#
_symmetry.space_group_name_H-M   'P 1'
#
loop_
_entity.id
_entity.type
_entity.pdbx_description
1 polymer ?
#
loop_
_entity_poly.entity_id
_entity_poly.type
_entity_poly.pdbx_seq_one_letter_code
_entity_poly.pdbx_strand_id
1 'polypeptide(L)'
;MASVILHGQRYLTWSALSYMASVILHGQRYLTWSALSYMASVILHDQRYLTWSALSYMVRVILHDQRYLTWSVLYYMVSVILHGQRYLTWAALSYMVSVILQGQCYLTWSALSYIVSVILHCQRYLTWSALS
;
A
#
# COMPACT_ATOMS: atom_id res chain seq x y z
N MET A 1 -3.11 -2.79 -21.07
CA MET A 1 -2.66 -3.52 -19.86
C MET A 1 -1.18 -3.80 -20.04
N ALA A 2 -0.35 -3.37 -19.10
CA ALA A 2 1.09 -3.56 -19.17
C ALA A 2 1.58 -4.46 -18.01
N SER A 3 2.57 -5.30 -18.28
CA SER A 3 3.25 -6.10 -17.27
C SER A 3 4.68 -5.59 -17.10
N VAL A 4 5.12 -5.41 -15.86
CA VAL A 4 6.46 -4.93 -15.54
C VAL A 4 7.08 -5.81 -14.47
N ILE A 5 8.31 -6.28 -14.74
CA ILE A 5 9.14 -7.00 -13.78
C ILE A 5 10.48 -6.28 -13.67
N LEU A 6 10.87 -5.88 -12.45
CA LEU A 6 12.14 -5.19 -12.20
C LEU A 6 12.88 -5.77 -11.00
N HIS A 7 14.21 -5.78 -11.10
CA HIS A 7 15.11 -6.26 -10.05
C HIS A 7 16.17 -5.20 -9.69
N GLY A 8 16.49 -5.10 -8.40
CA GLY A 8 17.72 -4.47 -7.91
C GLY A 8 17.82 -2.95 -8.10
N GLN A 9 16.69 -2.24 -8.18
CA GLN A 9 16.73 -0.77 -8.29
C GLN A 9 16.88 -0.14 -6.90
N ARG A 10 17.54 1.03 -6.85
CA ARG A 10 17.66 1.78 -5.60
C ARG A 10 16.46 2.71 -5.39
N TYR A 11 16.01 3.35 -6.46
CA TYR A 11 14.91 4.29 -6.46
C TYR A 11 14.06 4.03 -7.69
N LEU A 12 12.76 3.89 -7.51
CA LEU A 12 11.81 3.83 -8.62
C LEU A 12 10.69 4.83 -8.35
N THR A 13 10.43 5.69 -9.33
CA THR A 13 9.31 6.63 -9.31
C THR A 13 8.43 6.38 -10.52
N TRP A 14 7.11 6.40 -10.30
CA TRP A 14 6.15 6.23 -11.38
C TRP A 14 5.02 7.24 -11.21
N SER A 15 4.76 7.99 -12.29
CA SER A 15 3.63 8.90 -12.40
C SER A 15 2.79 8.56 -13.64
N ALA A 16 1.48 8.40 -13.49
CA ALA A 16 0.58 8.16 -14.62
C ALA A 16 -0.79 8.81 -14.39
N LEU A 17 -1.43 9.27 -15.46
CA LEU A 17 -2.78 9.86 -15.37
C LEU A 17 -3.83 8.74 -15.20
N SER A 18 -3.72 7.70 -16.01
CA SER A 18 -4.48 6.45 -15.84
C SER A 18 -3.58 5.28 -16.17
N TYR A 19 -3.70 4.19 -15.40
CA TYR A 19 -2.88 3.01 -15.64
C TYR A 19 -3.57 1.72 -15.23
N MET A 20 -3.37 0.69 -16.06
CA MET A 20 -3.87 -0.67 -15.82
C MET A 20 -2.73 -1.68 -16.01
N ALA A 21 -2.31 -2.36 -14.93
CA ALA A 21 -1.12 -3.21 -14.99
C ALA A 21 -1.01 -4.32 -13.96
N SER A 22 -0.02 -5.17 -14.21
CA SER A 22 0.52 -6.12 -13.25
C SER A 22 2.00 -5.83 -13.04
N VAL A 23 2.42 -5.61 -11.80
CA VAL A 23 3.79 -5.18 -11.49
C VAL A 23 4.42 -6.09 -10.44
N ILE A 24 5.62 -6.60 -10.73
CA ILE A 24 6.42 -7.40 -9.80
C ILE A 24 7.76 -6.69 -9.62
N LEU A 25 8.09 -6.28 -8.40
CA LEU A 25 9.39 -5.66 -8.10
C LEU A 25 10.13 -6.43 -7.01
N HIS A 26 11.43 -6.62 -7.22
CA HIS A 26 12.34 -7.21 -6.25
C HIS A 26 13.47 -6.26 -5.87
N GLY A 27 13.80 -6.20 -4.58
CA GLY A 27 15.03 -5.60 -4.07
C GLY A 27 15.09 -4.08 -4.24
N GLN A 28 14.03 -3.39 -3.83
CA GLN A 28 13.89 -1.94 -3.99
C GLN A 28 14.18 -1.20 -2.68
N ARG A 29 14.97 -0.12 -2.69
CA ARG A 29 15.11 0.68 -1.47
C ARG A 29 13.96 1.67 -1.31
N TYR A 30 13.61 2.37 -2.38
CA TYR A 30 12.57 3.39 -2.36
C TYR A 30 11.68 3.24 -3.59
N LEU A 31 10.38 3.08 -3.37
CA LEU A 31 9.36 3.09 -4.40
C LEU A 31 8.38 4.22 -4.11
N THR A 32 8.18 5.10 -5.08
CA THR A 32 7.14 6.13 -5.03
C THR A 32 6.25 6.03 -6.25
N TRP A 33 4.96 6.07 -6.02
CA TRP A 33 4.00 5.94 -7.09
C TRP A 33 2.88 6.97 -6.92
N SER A 34 2.59 7.67 -8.00
CA SER A 34 1.57 8.70 -8.10
C SER A 34 0.66 8.42 -9.29
N ALA A 35 -0.65 8.41 -9.08
CA ALA A 35 -1.58 8.26 -10.20
C ALA A 35 -2.93 8.93 -9.95
N LEU A 36 -3.57 9.42 -11.01
CA LEU A 36 -4.91 10.00 -10.90
C LEU A 36 -5.97 8.89 -10.80
N SER A 37 -5.84 7.87 -11.66
CA SER A 37 -6.64 6.65 -11.63
C SER A 37 -5.78 5.42 -11.86
N TYR A 38 -6.01 4.36 -11.08
CA TYR A 38 -5.14 3.20 -11.15
C TYR A 38 -5.88 1.90 -10.79
N MET A 39 -5.68 0.90 -11.64
CA MET A 39 -6.16 -0.46 -11.46
C MET A 39 -4.99 -1.42 -11.65
N ALA A 40 -4.57 -2.12 -10.61
CA ALA A 40 -3.48 -3.08 -10.76
C ALA A 40 -3.45 -4.20 -9.74
N SER A 41 -2.61 -5.17 -10.08
CA SER A 41 -2.09 -6.16 -9.15
C SER A 41 -0.60 -5.94 -8.97
N VAL A 42 -0.15 -5.77 -7.72
CA VAL A 42 1.24 -5.44 -7.41
C VAL A 42 1.80 -6.44 -6.41
N ILE A 43 2.96 -7.01 -6.74
CA ILE A 43 3.72 -7.90 -5.85
C ILE A 43 5.10 -7.27 -5.62
N LEU A 44 5.44 -7.01 -4.37
CA LEU A 44 6.71 -6.39 -4.01
C LEU A 44 7.45 -7.24 -2.97
N HIS A 45 8.72 -7.48 -3.26
CA HIS A 45 9.65 -8.15 -2.36
C HIS A 45 10.78 -7.20 -1.97
N ASP A 46 11.16 -7.26 -0.70
CA ASP A 46 12.32 -6.58 -0.13
C ASP A 46 12.31 -5.08 -0.39
N GLN A 47 11.36 -4.36 0.21
CA GLN A 47 11.29 -2.91 0.10
C GLN A 47 11.57 -2.18 1.40
N ARG A 48 12.41 -1.14 1.38
CA ARG A 48 12.60 -0.34 2.61
C ARG A 48 11.51 0.70 2.80
N TYR A 49 11.20 1.44 1.75
CA TYR A 49 10.23 2.53 1.78
C TYR A 49 9.31 2.46 0.56
N LEU A 50 8.02 2.46 0.83
CA LEU A 50 6.98 2.50 -0.20
C LEU A 50 6.02 3.64 0.09
N THR A 51 5.84 4.52 -0.90
CA THR A 51 4.89 5.63 -0.84
C THR A 51 3.93 5.57 -2.02
N TRP A 52 2.63 5.61 -1.73
CA TRP A 52 1.58 5.66 -2.75
C TRP A 52 0.70 6.87 -2.55
N SER A 53 0.46 7.58 -3.66
CA SER A 53 -0.45 8.72 -3.74
C SER A 53 -1.39 8.55 -4.92
N ALA A 54 -2.70 8.64 -4.68
CA ALA A 54 -3.66 8.56 -5.76
C ALA A 54 -4.98 9.29 -5.47
N LEU A 55 -5.69 9.64 -6.54
CA LEU A 55 -7.05 10.19 -6.45
C LEU A 55 -8.09 9.06 -6.38
N SER A 56 -7.96 8.05 -7.24
CA SER A 56 -8.88 6.91 -7.32
C SER A 56 -8.12 5.60 -7.53
N TYR A 57 -8.50 4.55 -6.80
CA TYR A 57 -7.68 3.34 -6.71
C TYR A 57 -8.51 2.06 -6.53
N MET A 58 -8.33 1.04 -7.38
CA MET A 58 -8.65 -0.34 -6.98
C MET A 58 -7.51 -1.30 -7.24
N VAL A 59 -6.99 -1.90 -6.16
CA VAL A 59 -5.75 -2.67 -6.25
C VAL A 59 -5.72 -3.84 -5.29
N ARG A 60 -5.04 -4.89 -5.78
CA ARG A 60 -4.55 -5.99 -4.96
C ARG A 60 -3.06 -5.86 -4.77
N VAL A 61 -2.62 -5.86 -3.52
CA VAL A 61 -1.20 -5.71 -3.17
C VAL A 61 -0.76 -6.87 -2.31
N ILE A 62 0.37 -7.48 -2.67
CA ILE A 62 1.07 -8.45 -1.84
C ILE A 62 2.46 -7.89 -1.57
N LEU A 63 2.79 -7.65 -0.30
CA LEU A 63 4.08 -7.10 0.11
C LEU A 63 4.77 -8.06 1.07
N HIS A 64 6.03 -8.34 0.77
CA HIS A 64 6.93 -9.09 1.62
C HIS A 64 8.08 -8.20 2.10
N ASP A 65 8.37 -8.29 3.39
CA ASP A 65 9.55 -7.71 4.04
C ASP A 65 9.72 -6.22 3.79
N GLN A 66 8.74 -5.42 4.25
CA GLN A 66 8.85 -3.96 4.19
C GLN A 66 9.06 -3.28 5.53
N ARG A 67 9.81 -2.17 5.52
CA ARG A 67 10.04 -1.41 6.76
C ARG A 67 9.03 -0.30 6.97
N TYR A 68 8.75 0.49 5.93
CA TYR A 68 7.87 1.64 6.00
C TYR A 68 6.94 1.68 4.80
N LEU A 69 5.64 1.73 5.08
CA LEU A 69 4.58 1.86 4.09
C LEU A 69 3.72 3.09 4.41
N THR A 70 3.56 3.96 3.41
CA THR A 70 2.71 5.16 3.51
C THR A 70 1.76 5.25 2.34
N TRP A 71 0.47 5.35 2.64
CA TRP A 71 -0.59 5.53 1.67
C TRP A 71 -1.40 6.79 1.96
N SER A 72 -1.57 7.62 0.93
CA SER A 72 -2.40 8.83 0.95
C SER A 72 -3.31 8.84 -0.28
N VAL A 73 -4.61 8.61 -0.09
CA VAL A 73 -5.56 8.43 -1.21
C VAL A 73 -6.93 9.03 -0.90
N LEU A 74 -7.58 9.63 -1.89
CA LEU A 74 -8.92 10.24 -1.69
C LEU A 74 -10.06 9.22 -1.70
N TYR A 75 -10.09 8.32 -2.69
CA TYR A 75 -11.09 7.25 -2.83
C TYR A 75 -10.43 5.90 -3.16
N TYR A 76 -10.77 4.82 -2.44
CA TYR A 76 -10.30 3.49 -2.87
C TYR A 76 -11.11 2.26 -2.43
N MET A 77 -10.86 1.16 -3.18
CA MET A 77 -11.15 -0.23 -2.84
C MET A 77 -9.88 -1.09 -2.90
N VAL A 78 -9.37 -1.56 -1.77
CA VAL A 78 -8.05 -2.23 -1.73
C VAL A 78 -8.09 -3.51 -0.93
N SER A 79 -7.43 -4.54 -1.47
CA SER A 79 -7.13 -5.78 -0.75
C SER A 79 -5.63 -5.94 -0.62
N VAL A 80 -5.16 -6.09 0.61
CA VAL A 80 -3.74 -6.01 0.96
C VAL A 80 -3.34 -7.17 1.84
N ILE A 81 -2.27 -7.84 1.43
CA ILE A 81 -1.63 -8.90 2.21
C ILE A 81 -0.20 -8.45 2.48
N LEU A 82 0.16 -8.37 3.77
CA LEU A 82 1.45 -7.85 4.21
C LEU A 82 2.12 -8.89 5.11
N HIS A 83 3.36 -9.24 4.77
CA HIS A 83 4.22 -10.09 5.58
C HIS A 83 5.50 -9.35 5.98
N GLY A 84 5.90 -9.46 7.25
CA GLY A 84 7.21 -8.99 7.72
C GLY A 84 7.34 -7.47 7.83
N GLN A 85 6.25 -6.75 8.11
CA GLN A 85 6.25 -5.28 8.17
C GLN A 85 6.55 -4.70 9.55
N ARG A 86 7.04 -3.45 9.60
CA ARG A 86 7.32 -2.72 10.85
C ARG A 86 6.43 -1.49 11.07
N TYR A 87 6.24 -0.64 10.05
CA TYR A 87 5.48 0.61 10.18
C TYR A 87 4.54 0.84 8.99
N LEU A 88 3.25 0.98 9.30
CA LEU A 88 2.19 1.27 8.34
C LEU A 88 1.47 2.57 8.71
N THR A 89 1.37 3.46 7.72
CA THR A 89 0.63 4.73 7.79
C THR A 89 -0.39 4.79 6.68
N TRP A 90 -1.66 4.99 7.04
CA TRP A 90 -2.74 5.15 6.06
C TRP A 90 -3.56 6.41 6.35
N ALA A 91 -3.68 7.25 5.32
CA ALA A 91 -4.55 8.42 5.32
C ALA A 91 -5.48 8.35 4.10
N ALA A 92 -6.79 8.40 4.34
CA ALA A 92 -7.76 8.45 3.25
C ALA A 92 -9.03 9.22 3.59
N LEU A 93 -9.67 9.81 2.57
CA LEU A 93 -10.93 10.56 2.77
C LEU A 93 -12.13 9.59 2.81
N SER A 94 -12.15 8.60 1.93
CA SER A 94 -13.15 7.52 1.94
C SER A 94 -12.58 6.20 1.44
N TYR A 95 -12.94 5.08 2.09
CA TYR A 95 -12.41 3.79 1.66
C TYR A 95 -13.17 2.52 2.03
N MET A 96 -12.94 1.46 1.23
CA MET A 96 -13.22 0.06 1.55
C MET A 96 -11.94 -0.80 1.54
N VAL A 97 -11.63 -1.43 2.67
CA VAL A 97 -10.41 -2.24 2.87
C VAL A 97 -10.66 -3.65 3.30
N SER A 98 -9.84 -4.54 2.77
CA SER A 98 -9.45 -5.77 3.45
C SER A 98 -7.93 -5.85 3.61
N VAL A 99 -7.44 -5.89 4.85
CA VAL A 99 -6.01 -6.10 5.16
C VAL A 99 -5.81 -7.39 5.92
N ILE A 100 -4.84 -8.18 5.48
CA ILE A 100 -4.27 -9.29 6.24
C ILE A 100 -2.82 -8.92 6.58
N LEU A 101 -2.49 -8.90 7.86
CA LEU A 101 -1.18 -8.51 8.37
C LEU A 101 -0.55 -9.66 9.15
N GLN A 102 0.66 -10.05 8.77
CA GLN A 102 1.47 -11.04 9.50
C GLN A 102 2.86 -10.47 9.84
N GLY A 103 3.18 -10.34 11.13
CA GLY A 103 4.46 -9.82 11.61
C GLY A 103 4.34 -8.67 12.63
N GLN A 104 5.47 -8.10 13.07
CA GLN A 104 5.50 -7.09 14.14
C GLN A 104 5.26 -5.67 13.65
N CYS A 105 4.02 -5.18 13.76
CA CYS A 105 3.62 -3.92 13.12
C CYS A 105 3.20 -2.81 14.11
N TYR A 106 3.60 -1.58 13.78
CA TYR A 106 2.99 -0.33 14.23
C TYR A 106 2.04 0.16 13.13
N LEU A 107 0.78 0.42 13.48
CA LEU A 107 -0.26 0.79 12.52
C LEU A 107 -0.93 2.09 12.94
N THR A 108 -0.99 3.04 12.01
CA THR A 108 -1.59 4.37 12.19
C THR A 108 -2.56 4.64 11.05
N TRP A 109 -3.84 4.71 11.36
CA TRP A 109 -4.88 4.96 10.36
C TRP A 109 -5.66 6.24 10.66
N SER A 110 -5.94 6.99 9.60
CA SER A 110 -6.70 8.23 9.62
C SER A 110 -7.67 8.28 8.46
N ALA A 111 -8.96 8.51 8.75
CA ALA A 111 -9.93 8.76 7.71
C ALA A 111 -11.19 9.50 8.13
N LEU A 112 -11.89 10.03 7.12
CA LEU A 112 -13.16 10.73 7.27
C LEU A 112 -14.36 9.76 7.15
N SER A 113 -14.30 8.78 6.23
CA SER A 113 -15.31 7.71 6.11
C SER A 113 -14.68 6.36 5.73
N TYR A 114 -15.15 5.25 6.32
CA TYR A 114 -14.50 3.95 6.08
C TYR A 114 -15.40 2.73 6.29
N ILE A 115 -15.10 1.65 5.55
CA ILE A 115 -15.49 0.27 5.84
C ILE A 115 -14.22 -0.58 5.80
N VAL A 116 -13.90 -1.26 6.90
CA VAL A 116 -12.65 -2.01 6.99
C VAL A 116 -12.84 -3.38 7.62
N SER A 117 -12.21 -4.36 6.99
CA SER A 117 -11.89 -5.65 7.60
C SER A 117 -10.37 -5.78 7.76
N VAL A 118 -9.91 -6.03 8.99
CA VAL A 118 -8.49 -6.28 9.29
C VAL A 118 -8.35 -7.61 9.99
N ILE A 119 -7.46 -8.46 9.49
CA ILE A 119 -7.00 -9.66 10.17
C ILE A 119 -5.54 -9.45 10.54
N LEU A 120 -5.24 -9.44 11.84
CA LEU A 120 -3.90 -9.25 12.38
C LEU A 120 -3.42 -10.54 13.05
N HIS A 121 -2.26 -11.04 12.64
CA HIS A 121 -1.65 -12.24 13.23
C HIS A 121 -0.39 -11.94 14.08
N CYS A 122 -0.20 -10.67 14.46
CA CYS A 122 0.75 -10.16 15.46
C CYS A 122 0.50 -8.66 15.72
N GLN A 123 0.77 -8.15 16.93
CA GLN A 123 0.59 -6.73 17.23
C GLN A 123 1.51 -6.24 18.36
N ARG A 124 2.07 -5.04 18.19
CA ARG A 124 2.71 -4.28 19.28
C ARG A 124 1.98 -2.96 19.57
N TYR A 125 1.55 -2.19 18.56
CA TYR A 125 0.80 -0.94 18.74
C TYR A 125 -0.12 -0.58 17.54
N LEU A 126 -1.36 -0.16 17.82
CA LEU A 126 -2.32 0.33 16.82
C LEU A 126 -2.95 1.64 17.29
N THR A 127 -3.06 2.58 16.36
CA THR A 127 -3.72 3.87 16.57
C THR A 127 -4.69 4.13 15.43
N TRP A 128 -5.89 4.60 15.80
CA TRP A 128 -6.96 4.91 14.87
C TRP A 128 -7.47 6.32 15.14
N SER A 129 -7.64 7.09 14.08
CA SER A 129 -8.31 8.39 14.13
C SER A 129 -9.40 8.44 13.07
N ALA A 130 -10.62 8.73 13.51
CA ALA A 130 -11.74 9.05 12.64
C ALA A 130 -12.03 10.53 12.79
N LEU A 131 -11.95 11.29 11.70
CA LEU A 131 -12.40 12.67 11.66
C LEU A 131 -13.87 12.62 11.24
N SER A 132 -14.79 12.71 12.21
CA SER A 132 -16.23 12.80 11.97
C SER A 132 -16.66 14.25 11.74
#